data_AF-A0A7G8VI71-F1
#
_entry.id   AF-A0A7G8VI71-F1
#
_cell.length_a   1.000
_cell.length_b   1.000
_cell.length_c   1.000
_cell.angle_alpha   90.00
_cell.angle_beta   90.00
_cell.angle_gamma   90.00
#
_symmetry.space_group_name_H-M   'P 1'
#
loop_
_entity.id
_entity.type
_entity.pdbx_description
1 polymer ?
#
loop_
_entity_poly.entity_id
_entity_poly.type
_entity_poly.pdbx_seq_one_letter_code
_entity_poly.pdbx_strand_id
1 'polypeptide(L)'
;MKFKSLGWLLLLLLAWFVFFVVATLAWTISIGWALGVLGVVWGTFLLADVKRWVPLRDLAWAAGVGYGFSVVRWLEVPVEDAPGLMRWLVLGGYALCLAFFALIAPALLGLFAQRFRPPAEPEPPVEAPASPEMLRRWDPKD
;
A
#
# COMPACT_ATOMS: atom_id res chain seq x y z
N MET A 1 12.88 -1.66 -57.85
CA MET A 1 11.85 -1.39 -56.80
C MET A 1 12.32 -0.22 -55.96
N LYS A 2 11.42 0.72 -55.62
CA LYS A 2 11.71 2.14 -55.40
C LYS A 2 12.44 2.38 -54.06
N PHE A 3 13.60 3.05 -54.07
CA PHE A 3 14.32 3.55 -52.86
C PHE A 3 13.40 4.30 -51.88
N LYS A 4 12.36 4.96 -52.40
CA LYS A 4 11.30 5.61 -51.61
C LYS A 4 10.56 4.63 -50.69
N SER A 5 10.28 3.41 -51.15
CA SER A 5 9.63 2.35 -50.38
C SER A 5 10.54 1.79 -49.28
N LEU A 6 11.84 1.69 -49.54
CA LEU A 6 12.82 1.20 -48.56
C LEU A 6 13.04 2.24 -47.44
N GLY A 7 13.11 3.53 -47.81
CA GLY A 7 13.20 4.63 -46.84
C GLY A 7 11.97 4.75 -45.94
N TRP A 8 10.77 4.58 -46.50
CA TRP A 8 9.53 4.53 -45.71
C TRP A 8 9.50 3.32 -44.77
N LEU A 9 9.96 2.16 -45.22
CA LEU A 9 10.02 0.95 -44.40
C LEU A 9 11.01 1.11 -43.23
N LEU A 10 12.17 1.72 -43.47
CA LEU A 10 13.14 2.07 -42.44
C LEU A 10 12.59 3.08 -41.42
N LEU A 11 11.88 4.12 -41.88
CA LEU A 11 11.22 5.08 -41.00
C LEU A 11 10.15 4.44 -40.12
N LEU A 12 9.35 3.52 -40.68
CA LEU A 12 8.34 2.78 -39.93
C LEU A 12 8.97 1.83 -38.90
N LEU A 13 10.06 1.15 -39.25
CA LEU A 13 10.83 0.31 -38.32
C LEU A 13 11.42 1.13 -37.18
N LEU A 14 11.99 2.31 -37.49
CA LEU A 14 12.53 3.21 -36.47
C LEU A 14 11.42 3.76 -35.56
N ALA A 15 10.29 4.17 -36.13
CA ALA A 15 9.14 4.64 -35.36
C ALA A 15 8.58 3.56 -34.42
N TRP A 16 8.46 2.32 -34.93
CA TRP A 16 8.06 1.17 -34.12
C TRP A 16 9.05 0.90 -32.99
N PHE A 17 10.36 0.95 -33.27
CA PHE A 17 11.39 0.74 -32.26
C PHE A 17 11.37 1.82 -31.18
N VAL A 18 11.27 3.09 -31.56
CA VAL A 18 11.14 4.21 -30.61
C VAL A 18 9.89 4.04 -29.75
N PHE A 19 8.75 3.73 -30.37
CA PHE A 19 7.52 3.45 -29.64
C PHE A 19 7.69 2.30 -28.66
N PHE A 20 8.28 1.18 -29.08
CA PHE A 20 8.54 0.03 -28.23
C PHE A 20 9.42 0.38 -27.01
N VAL A 21 10.48 1.15 -27.21
CA VAL A 21 11.37 1.59 -26.13
C VAL A 21 10.63 2.51 -25.15
N VAL A 22 9.91 3.51 -25.66
CA VAL A 22 9.14 4.44 -24.79
C VAL A 22 8.03 3.70 -24.04
N ALA A 23 7.31 2.80 -24.70
CA ALA A 23 6.28 1.96 -24.08
C ALA A 23 6.87 1.05 -22.99
N THR A 24 8.04 0.45 -23.24
CA THR A 24 8.72 -0.41 -22.26
C THR A 24 9.23 0.40 -21.06
N LEU A 25 9.78 1.59 -21.28
CA LEU A 25 10.19 2.50 -20.22
C LEU A 25 8.98 2.98 -19.40
N ALA A 26 7.90 3.38 -20.07
CA ALA A 26 6.66 3.78 -19.40
C ALA A 26 6.08 2.63 -18.56
N TRP A 27 6.11 1.39 -19.08
CA TRP A 27 5.66 0.19 -18.38
C TRP A 27 6.50 -0.12 -17.14
N THR A 28 7.83 -0.12 -17.28
CA THR A 28 8.75 -0.38 -16.15
C THR A 28 8.71 0.71 -15.09
N ILE A 29 8.62 1.98 -15.49
CA ILE A 29 8.44 3.11 -14.57
C ILE A 29 7.09 3.01 -13.86
N SER A 30 6.01 2.65 -14.57
CA SER A 30 4.67 2.54 -13.96
C SER A 30 4.59 1.40 -12.95
N ILE A 31 5.12 0.21 -13.27
CA ILE A 31 5.20 -0.91 -12.33
C ILE A 31 6.12 -0.57 -11.16
N GLY A 32 7.27 0.05 -11.44
CA GLY A 32 8.21 0.48 -10.41
C GLY A 32 7.57 1.48 -9.45
N TRP A 33 6.77 2.41 -9.96
CA TRP A 33 6.05 3.40 -9.15
C TRP A 33 4.95 2.74 -8.31
N ALA A 34 4.18 1.83 -8.90
CA ALA A 34 3.14 1.05 -8.22
C ALA A 34 3.74 0.25 -7.05
N LEU A 35 4.81 -0.52 -7.31
CA LEU A 35 5.54 -1.27 -6.29
C LEU A 35 6.20 -0.36 -5.26
N GLY A 36 6.72 0.80 -5.67
CA GLY A 36 7.30 1.80 -4.78
C GLY A 36 6.29 2.34 -3.78
N VAL A 37 5.11 2.78 -4.27
CA VAL A 37 4.02 3.23 -3.40
C VAL A 37 3.55 2.11 -2.48
N LEU A 38 3.40 0.89 -3.00
CA LEU A 38 3.02 -0.26 -2.18
C LEU A 38 4.06 -0.53 -1.07
N GLY A 39 5.34 -0.46 -1.41
CA GLY A 39 6.45 -0.59 -0.48
C GLY A 39 6.43 0.49 0.61
N VAL A 40 6.11 1.75 0.25
CA VAL A 40 5.95 2.84 1.21
C VAL A 40 4.76 2.58 2.14
N VAL A 41 3.60 2.22 1.59
CA VAL A 41 2.39 1.96 2.37
C VAL A 41 2.57 0.80 3.35
N TRP A 42 3.05 -0.35 2.86
CA TRP A 42 3.27 -1.53 3.69
C TRP A 42 4.46 -1.38 4.63
N GLY A 43 5.53 -0.71 4.20
CA GLY A 43 6.67 -0.38 5.04
C GLY A 43 6.28 0.54 6.19
N THR A 44 5.45 1.56 5.93
CA THR A 44 4.90 2.45 6.96
C THR A 44 4.00 1.68 7.92
N PHE A 45 3.14 0.79 7.41
CA PHE A 45 2.30 -0.07 8.25
C PHE A 45 3.14 -0.94 9.19
N LEU A 46 4.16 -1.64 8.66
CA LEU A 46 5.08 -2.46 9.45
C LEU A 46 5.82 -1.64 10.51
N LEU A 47 6.38 -0.50 10.12
CA LEU A 47 7.11 0.38 11.04
C LEU A 47 6.20 0.89 12.16
N ALA A 48 5.00 1.35 11.80
CA ALA A 48 4.00 1.83 12.75
C ALA A 48 3.56 0.72 13.70
N ASP A 49 3.36 -0.51 13.21
CA ASP A 49 2.99 -1.64 14.06
C ASP A 49 4.13 -2.03 15.01
N VAL A 50 5.37 -2.13 14.52
CA VAL A 50 6.56 -2.39 15.36
C VAL A 50 6.68 -1.34 16.47
N LYS A 51 6.50 -0.05 16.14
CA LYS A 51 6.60 1.09 17.07
C LYS A 51 5.34 1.37 17.89
N ARG A 52 4.25 0.61 17.70
CA ARG A 52 2.95 0.81 18.38
C ARG A 52 2.29 2.15 18.06
N TRP A 53 2.58 2.74 16.91
CA TRP A 53 1.97 3.98 16.45
C TRP A 53 0.62 3.69 15.79
N VAL A 54 -0.39 3.45 16.62
CA VAL A 54 -1.74 3.06 16.19
C VAL A 54 -2.32 4.00 15.11
N PRO A 55 -2.28 5.35 15.26
CA PRO A 55 -2.86 6.23 14.25
C PRO A 55 -2.17 6.12 12.89
N LEU A 56 -0.84 5.98 12.86
CA LEU A 56 -0.07 5.86 11.62
C LEU A 56 -0.31 4.50 10.96
N ARG A 57 -0.45 3.45 11.76
CA ARG A 57 -0.77 2.10 11.27
C ARG A 57 -2.13 2.10 10.58
N ASP A 58 -3.14 2.73 11.20
CA ASP A 58 -4.49 2.75 10.67
C ASP A 58 -4.59 3.62 9.39
N LEU A 59 -3.83 4.71 9.31
CA LEU A 59 -3.67 5.50 8.07
C LEU A 59 -2.99 4.70 6.96
N ALA A 60 -1.90 4.00 7.28
CA ALA A 60 -1.20 3.14 6.32
C ALA A 60 -2.09 1.98 5.84
N TRP A 61 -2.91 1.42 6.73
CA TRP A 61 -3.93 0.44 6.37
C TRP A 61 -4.96 1.02 5.40
N ALA A 62 -5.53 2.19 5.70
CA ALA A 62 -6.50 2.84 4.83
C ALA A 62 -5.91 3.19 3.45
N ALA A 63 -4.65 3.62 3.41
CA ALA A 63 -3.91 3.83 2.17
C ALA A 63 -3.72 2.52 1.38
N GLY A 64 -3.46 1.41 2.07
CA GLY A 64 -3.38 0.07 1.46
C GLY A 64 -4.71 -0.38 0.84
N VAL A 65 -5.83 -0.12 1.52
CA VAL A 65 -7.17 -0.36 0.98
C VAL A 65 -7.41 0.49 -0.27
N GLY A 66 -7.09 1.79 -0.22
CA GLY A 66 -7.19 2.69 -1.37
C GLY A 66 -6.31 2.26 -2.57
N TYR A 67 -5.12 1.73 -2.29
CA TYR A 67 -4.27 1.11 -3.30
C TYR A 67 -4.95 -0.11 -3.93
N GLY A 68 -5.59 -0.98 -3.13
CA GLY A 68 -6.37 -2.11 -3.62
C GLY A 68 -7.51 -1.71 -4.56
N PHE A 69 -8.25 -0.64 -4.24
CA PHE A 69 -9.26 -0.08 -5.16
C PHE A 69 -8.65 0.44 -6.46
N SER A 70 -7.47 1.04 -6.39
CA SER A 70 -6.74 1.51 -7.57
C SER A 70 -6.30 0.34 -8.46
N VAL A 71 -5.88 -0.79 -7.87
CA VAL A 71 -5.57 -2.03 -8.61
C VAL A 71 -6.82 -2.59 -9.29
N VAL A 72 -7.95 -2.67 -8.59
CA VAL A 72 -9.22 -3.12 -9.19
C VAL A 72 -9.61 -2.24 -10.37
N ARG A 73 -9.49 -0.91 -10.21
CA ARG A 73 -9.72 0.04 -11.30
C ARG A 73 -8.76 -0.21 -12.47
N TRP A 74 -7.47 -0.40 -12.21
CA TRP A 74 -6.45 -0.60 -13.25
C TRP A 74 -6.67 -1.86 -14.08
N LEU A 75 -7.30 -2.89 -13.52
CA LEU A 75 -7.61 -4.12 -14.25
C LEU A 75 -8.66 -3.93 -15.36
N GLU A 76 -9.47 -2.87 -15.31
CA GLU A 76 -10.44 -2.44 -16.35
C GLU A 76 -11.16 -3.58 -17.09
N VAL A 77 -11.60 -4.64 -16.38
CA VAL A 77 -12.29 -5.75 -17.02
C VAL A 77 -13.70 -5.26 -17.39
N PRO A 78 -14.15 -5.40 -18.65
CA PRO A 78 -15.49 -4.98 -19.06
C PRO A 78 -16.54 -5.94 -18.50
N VAL A 79 -16.89 -5.75 -17.22
CA VAL A 79 -17.82 -6.61 -16.46
C VAL A 79 -19.24 -6.55 -17.03
N GLU A 80 -19.63 -5.44 -17.65
CA GLU A 80 -20.97 -5.22 -18.20
C GLU A 80 -21.23 -6.09 -19.45
N ASP A 81 -20.19 -6.41 -20.21
CA ASP A 81 -20.26 -7.23 -21.42
C ASP A 81 -20.07 -8.74 -21.15
N ALA A 82 -19.79 -9.11 -19.90
CA ALA A 82 -19.47 -10.48 -19.52
C ALA A 82 -20.73 -11.35 -19.34
N PRO A 83 -20.77 -12.59 -19.88
CA PRO A 83 -21.86 -13.53 -19.64
C PRO A 83 -21.97 -13.90 -18.15
N GLY A 84 -23.16 -14.27 -17.68
CA GLY A 84 -23.52 -14.31 -16.25
C GLY A 84 -22.50 -14.95 -15.30
N LEU A 85 -22.01 -16.16 -15.59
CA LEU A 85 -21.00 -16.83 -14.76
C LEU A 85 -19.66 -16.07 -14.76
N MET A 86 -19.23 -15.59 -15.92
CA MET A 86 -17.99 -14.82 -16.07
C MET A 86 -18.05 -13.51 -15.28
N ARG A 87 -19.20 -12.83 -15.30
CA ARG A 87 -19.45 -11.62 -14.50
C ARG A 87 -19.27 -11.87 -13.00
N TRP A 88 -19.82 -12.97 -12.48
CA TRP A 88 -19.65 -13.34 -11.07
C TRP A 88 -18.20 -13.69 -10.71
N LEU A 89 -17.48 -14.37 -11.61
CA LEU A 89 -16.06 -14.67 -11.40
C LEU A 89 -15.20 -13.41 -11.34
N VAL A 90 -15.46 -12.42 -12.22
CA VAL A 90 -14.72 -11.15 -12.20
C VAL A 90 -15.01 -10.36 -10.92
N LEU A 91 -16.29 -10.27 -10.52
CA LEU A 91 -16.68 -9.62 -9.26
C LEU A 91 -16.05 -10.33 -8.04
N GLY A 92 -16.03 -11.67 -8.05
CA GLY A 92 -15.36 -12.48 -7.03
C GLY A 92 -13.85 -12.20 -6.99
N GLY A 93 -13.20 -12.08 -8.15
CA GLY A 93 -11.80 -11.69 -8.26
C GLY A 93 -11.51 -10.30 -7.67
N TYR A 94 -12.38 -9.33 -7.92
CA TYR A 94 -12.28 -8.00 -7.32
C TYR A 94 -12.48 -8.04 -5.81
N ALA A 95 -13.47 -8.80 -5.32
CA ALA A 95 -13.68 -8.98 -3.88
C ALA A 95 -12.46 -9.64 -3.21
N LEU A 96 -11.86 -10.66 -3.84
CA LEU A 96 -10.65 -11.31 -3.34
C LEU A 96 -9.45 -10.35 -3.35
N CYS A 97 -9.30 -9.54 -4.40
CA CYS A 97 -8.26 -8.52 -4.48
C CYS A 97 -8.38 -7.51 -3.32
N LEU A 98 -9.59 -6.98 -3.09
CA LEU A 98 -9.84 -6.05 -2.00
C LEU A 98 -9.64 -6.72 -0.63
N ALA A 99 -10.12 -7.95 -0.44
CA ALA A 99 -9.91 -8.71 0.79
C ALA A 99 -8.41 -8.95 1.06
N PHE A 100 -7.62 -9.16 0.01
CA PHE A 100 -6.17 -9.29 0.14
C PHE A 100 -5.54 -8.01 0.69
N PHE A 101 -5.83 -6.86 0.09
CA PHE A 101 -5.24 -5.58 0.53
C PHE A 101 -5.79 -5.09 1.88
N ALA A 102 -7.07 -5.33 2.16
CA ALA A 102 -7.72 -4.86 3.38
C ALA A 102 -7.47 -5.76 4.59
N LEU A 103 -7.33 -7.08 4.40
CA LEU A 103 -7.32 -8.05 5.50
C LEU A 103 -6.08 -8.91 5.49
N ILE A 104 -5.82 -9.63 4.39
CA ILE A 104 -4.80 -10.69 4.36
C ILE A 104 -3.40 -10.10 4.48
N ALA A 105 -3.04 -9.13 3.63
CA ALA A 105 -1.72 -8.53 3.65
C ALA A 105 -1.44 -7.80 4.99
N PRO A 106 -2.32 -6.93 5.51
CA PRO A 106 -2.12 -6.32 6.83
C PRO A 106 -1.97 -7.34 7.97
N ALA A 107 -2.75 -8.43 7.96
CA ALA A 107 -2.65 -9.48 8.97
C ALA A 107 -1.30 -10.21 8.90
N LEU A 108 -0.83 -10.56 7.70
CA LEU A 108 0.48 -11.19 7.51
C LEU A 108 1.61 -10.24 7.93
N LEU A 109 1.54 -8.96 7.53
CA LEU A 109 2.51 -7.95 7.92
C LEU A 109 2.52 -7.76 9.43
N GLY A 110 1.37 -7.69 10.08
CA GLY A 110 1.25 -7.62 11.54
C GLY A 110 1.87 -8.85 12.22
N LEU A 111 1.65 -10.05 11.68
CA LEU A 111 2.27 -11.27 12.19
C LEU A 111 3.81 -11.24 12.07
N PHE A 112 4.34 -10.73 10.96
CA PHE A 112 5.78 -10.50 10.82
C PHE A 112 6.29 -9.43 11.80
N ALA A 113 5.59 -8.31 11.93
CA ALA A 113 5.95 -7.24 12.87
C ALA A 113 6.01 -7.75 14.31
N GLN A 114 5.05 -8.57 14.74
CA GLN A 114 5.04 -9.19 16.06
C GLN A 114 6.25 -10.10 16.29
N ARG A 115 6.68 -10.86 15.28
CA ARG A 115 7.84 -11.75 15.36
C ARG A 115 9.15 -10.98 15.58
N PHE A 116 9.28 -9.78 15.01
CA PHE A 116 10.45 -8.91 15.17
C PHE A 116 10.25 -7.81 16.23
N ARG A 117 9.13 -7.90 16.95
CA ARG A 117 8.71 -7.18 18.16
C ARG A 117 9.82 -7.02 19.23
N PRO A 118 10.42 -5.85 19.50
CA PRO A 118 11.10 -5.66 20.79
C PRO A 118 10.08 -5.77 21.94
N PRO A 119 10.47 -6.31 23.11
CA PRO A 119 9.62 -6.32 24.30
C PRO A 119 9.05 -4.92 24.60
N ALA A 120 7.85 -4.87 25.18
CA ALA A 120 7.33 -3.58 25.65
C ALA A 120 8.34 -2.95 26.61
N GLU A 121 8.67 -1.67 26.41
CA GLU A 121 9.31 -0.93 27.49
C GLU A 121 8.35 -0.93 28.69
N PRO A 122 8.84 -1.22 29.90
CA PRO A 122 8.03 -1.12 31.10
C PRO A 122 7.42 0.27 31.15
N GLU A 123 6.10 0.36 31.43
CA GLU A 123 5.50 1.65 31.68
C GLU A 123 6.32 2.35 32.78
N PRO A 124 6.74 3.61 32.56
CA PRO A 124 7.42 4.35 33.60
C PRO A 124 6.50 4.32 34.83
N PRO A 125 7.06 4.15 36.04
CA PRO A 125 6.25 4.10 37.23
C PRO A 125 5.37 5.34 37.25
N VAL A 126 4.06 5.12 37.08
CA VAL A 126 3.06 6.19 37.18
C VAL A 126 3.28 6.80 38.54
N GLU A 127 3.63 8.09 38.58
CA GLU A 127 3.75 8.80 39.85
C GLU A 127 2.46 8.54 40.62
N ALA A 128 2.61 7.86 41.76
CA ALA A 128 1.48 7.56 42.60
C ALA A 128 0.79 8.90 42.91
N PRO A 129 -0.55 8.97 42.79
CA PRO A 129 -1.28 10.19 43.14
C PRO A 129 -0.80 10.67 44.50
N ALA A 130 -0.46 11.94 44.62
CA ALA A 130 0.09 12.50 45.85
C ALA A 130 -0.77 12.06 47.04
N SER A 131 -0.14 11.45 48.04
CA SER A 131 -0.88 10.91 49.18
C SER A 131 -1.64 12.05 49.89
N PRO A 132 -2.77 11.77 50.56
CA PRO A 132 -3.50 12.79 51.31
C PRO A 132 -2.65 13.53 52.35
N GLU A 133 -1.58 12.90 52.83
CA GLU A 133 -0.60 13.48 53.75
C GLU A 133 0.37 14.46 53.05
N MET A 134 0.77 14.17 51.82
CA MET A 134 1.59 15.07 50.99
C MET A 134 0.82 16.32 50.60
N LEU A 135 -0.47 16.18 50.29
CA LEU A 135 -1.36 17.32 49.99
C LEU A 135 -1.57 18.22 51.22
N ARG A 136 -1.62 17.65 52.44
CA ARG A 136 -1.71 18.45 53.69
C ARG A 136 -0.43 19.19 54.04
N ARG A 137 0.73 18.71 53.61
CA ARG A 137 2.01 19.42 53.81
C ARG A 137 2.20 20.61 52.86
N TRP A 138 1.37 20.69 51.82
CA TRP A 138 1.42 21.73 50.81
C TRP A 138 0.36 22.81 51.05
N ASP A 139 -0.02 23.00 52.33
CA ASP A 139 -0.76 24.18 52.74
C ASP A 139 0.12 25.41 52.46
N PRO A 140 -0.35 26.44 51.74
CA PRO A 140 0.43 27.65 51.53
C PRO A 140 0.73 28.25 52.91
N LYS A 141 2.01 28.43 53.25
CA LYS A 141 2.34 29.33 54.36
C LYS A 141 1.95 30.73 53.91
N ASP A 142 1.03 31.33 54.66
CA ASP A 142 0.57 32.72 54.58
C ASP A 142 1.69 33.72 54.23
#